data_AF-A0A060VUI8-F1
#
_entry.id   AF-A0A060VUI8-F1
#
_cell.length_a   1.000
_cell.length_b   1.000
_cell.length_c   1.000
_cell.angle_alpha   90.00
_cell.angle_beta   90.00
_cell.angle_gamma   90.00
#
_symmetry.space_group_name_H-M   'P 1'
#
loop_
_entity.id
_entity.type
_entity.pdbx_description
1 polymer ?
#
loop_
_entity_poly.entity_id
_entity_poly.type
_entity_poly.pdbx_seq_one_letter_code
_entity_poly.pdbx_strand_id
1 'polypeptide(L)'
;MSTDSVKQKADQLDLVPVLTMCGVVTPTSSCPPDEKVRRYELANHKVSVNIFYNGKHVSTSEPSMFDNSDFRVQIQQMFNMQIVHSPENIMLEICETVKQKSTVVAKMYVPIPDRNMLSSNATMERSEFSSDRAIKAYYAGVGSSELRCSYDM
;
A
#
# COMPACT_ATOMS: atom_id res chain seq x y z
N MET A 1 -16.61 -2.82 62.05
CA MET A 1 -17.47 -2.54 60.89
C MET A 1 -16.55 -2.43 59.69
N SER A 2 -16.62 -3.42 58.81
CA SER A 2 -15.75 -3.61 57.65
C SER A 2 -16.38 -2.95 56.43
N THR A 3 -15.58 -2.27 55.61
CA THR A 3 -15.98 -1.89 54.25
C THR A 3 -14.80 -2.14 53.31
N ASP A 4 -14.74 -3.35 52.76
CA ASP A 4 -13.88 -3.67 51.62
C ASP A 4 -14.55 -3.13 50.36
N SER A 5 -13.95 -2.09 49.77
CA SER A 5 -14.33 -1.58 48.45
C SER A 5 -13.58 -2.38 47.38
N VAL A 6 -14.24 -3.39 46.84
CA VAL A 6 -13.77 -4.13 45.66
C VAL A 6 -13.80 -3.21 44.46
N LYS A 7 -12.64 -2.74 44.00
CA LYS A 7 -12.48 -2.08 42.69
C LYS A 7 -12.66 -3.13 41.59
N GLN A 8 -13.83 -3.19 40.99
CA GLN A 8 -14.02 -3.89 39.72
C GLN A 8 -13.17 -3.21 38.64
N LYS A 9 -12.11 -3.89 38.20
CA LYS A 9 -11.41 -3.57 36.96
C LYS A 9 -12.38 -3.87 35.83
N ALA A 10 -12.87 -2.85 35.14
CA ALA A 10 -13.72 -3.05 33.97
C ALA A 10 -12.89 -3.82 32.93
N ASP A 11 -13.38 -4.99 32.52
CA ASP A 11 -12.84 -5.72 31.37
C ASP A 11 -12.95 -4.80 30.16
N GLN A 12 -11.82 -4.27 29.72
CA GLN A 12 -11.74 -3.50 28.50
C GLN A 12 -11.97 -4.46 27.34
N LEU A 13 -13.12 -4.36 26.68
CA LEU A 13 -13.39 -5.11 25.46
C LEU A 13 -12.46 -4.58 24.37
N ASP A 14 -11.45 -5.37 24.03
CA ASP A 14 -10.56 -5.12 22.89
C ASP A 14 -11.33 -5.39 21.59
N LEU A 15 -12.06 -4.38 21.14
CA LEU A 15 -12.68 -4.39 19.81
C LEU A 15 -11.58 -4.19 18.77
N VAL A 16 -11.19 -5.29 18.10
CA VAL A 16 -10.29 -5.23 16.95
C VAL A 16 -11.11 -4.88 15.71
N PRO A 17 -10.90 -3.71 15.07
CA PRO A 17 -11.61 -3.37 13.86
C PRO A 17 -11.17 -4.30 12.71
N VAL A 18 -12.14 -4.95 12.07
CA VAL A 18 -11.91 -5.73 10.84
C VAL A 18 -12.22 -4.85 9.64
N LEU A 19 -11.21 -4.55 8.83
CA LEU A 19 -11.38 -3.82 7.58
C LEU A 19 -11.73 -4.79 6.44
N THR A 20 -12.95 -4.72 5.94
CA THR A 20 -13.38 -5.46 4.74
C THR A 20 -13.60 -4.49 3.57
N MET A 21 -12.99 -4.77 2.41
CA MET A 21 -13.10 -3.93 1.20
C MET A 21 -14.41 -4.13 0.41
N CYS A 22 -15.46 -4.65 1.05
CA CYS A 22 -16.73 -4.99 0.40
C CYS A 22 -17.80 -3.88 0.52
N GLY A 23 -17.51 -2.80 1.25
CA GLY A 23 -18.42 -1.67 1.44
C GLY A 23 -18.41 -0.68 0.28
N VAL A 24 -19.52 0.02 0.08
CA VAL A 24 -19.57 1.16 -0.83
C VAL A 24 -18.72 2.29 -0.26
N VAL A 25 -17.82 2.82 -1.08
CA VAL A 25 -16.96 3.94 -0.69
C VAL A 25 -17.82 5.19 -0.48
N THR A 26 -17.77 5.78 0.73
CA THR A 26 -18.49 7.01 1.04
C THR A 26 -18.05 8.14 0.10
N PRO A 27 -18.98 8.82 -0.59
CA PRO A 27 -18.67 9.97 -1.43
C PRO A 27 -17.95 11.08 -0.64
N THR A 28 -17.00 11.77 -1.26
CA THR A 28 -16.19 12.81 -0.59
C THR A 28 -17.07 13.91 0.02
N SER A 29 -18.20 14.27 -0.61
CA SER A 29 -19.14 15.27 -0.09
C SER A 29 -19.75 14.88 1.27
N SER A 30 -19.97 13.59 1.48
CA SER A 30 -20.56 13.00 2.69
C SER A 30 -19.52 12.63 3.75
N CYS A 31 -18.22 12.83 3.48
CA CYS A 31 -17.16 12.56 4.45
C CYS A 31 -17.04 13.68 5.51
N PRO A 32 -16.62 13.34 6.75
CA PRO A 32 -16.22 14.33 7.75
C PRO A 32 -15.09 15.25 7.24
N PRO A 33 -14.92 16.45 7.82
CA PRO A 33 -13.90 17.41 7.39
C PRO A 33 -12.48 16.83 7.32
N ASP A 34 -12.05 16.08 8.34
CA ASP A 34 -10.69 15.52 8.40
C ASP A 34 -10.43 14.50 7.28
N GLU A 35 -11.44 13.68 6.94
CA GLU A 35 -11.35 12.73 5.84
C GLU A 35 -11.32 13.44 4.48
N LYS A 36 -12.02 14.58 4.34
CA LYS A 36 -11.93 15.42 3.13
C LYS A 36 -10.51 15.98 2.96
N VAL A 37 -9.88 16.44 4.04
CA VAL A 37 -8.49 16.92 4.03
C VAL A 37 -7.55 15.78 3.64
N ARG A 38 -7.67 14.62 4.27
CA ARG A 38 -6.84 13.44 3.98
C ARG A 38 -6.96 13.00 2.51
N ARG A 39 -8.16 12.99 1.93
CA ARG A 39 -8.38 12.70 0.51
C ARG A 39 -7.76 13.75 -0.40
N TYR A 40 -7.86 15.03 -0.05
CA TYR A 40 -7.20 16.11 -0.78
C TYR A 40 -5.67 15.97 -0.74
N GLU A 41 -5.09 15.60 0.40
CA GLU A 41 -3.66 15.31 0.51
C GLU A 41 -3.26 14.13 -0.37
N LEU A 42 -3.97 12.99 -0.28
CA LEU A 42 -3.72 11.80 -1.09
C LEU A 42 -3.79 12.07 -2.60
N ALA A 43 -4.70 12.94 -3.04
CA ALA A 43 -4.80 13.37 -4.44
C ALA A 43 -3.51 14.01 -4.98
N ASN A 44 -2.65 14.55 -4.10
CA ASN A 44 -1.37 15.16 -4.49
C ASN A 44 -0.22 14.15 -4.54
N HIS A 45 -0.48 12.87 -4.25
CA HIS A 45 0.49 11.80 -4.30
C HIS A 45 0.41 11.10 -5.65
N LYS A 46 1.58 10.69 -6.16
CA LYS A 46 1.69 9.92 -7.39
C LYS A 46 2.51 8.67 -7.13
N VAL A 47 2.14 7.57 -7.75
CA VAL A 47 2.88 6.31 -7.72
C VAL A 47 3.48 6.05 -9.09
N SER A 48 4.74 5.64 -9.12
CA SER A 48 5.40 5.10 -10.31
C SER A 48 6.09 3.78 -10.00
N VAL A 49 6.31 2.97 -11.02
CA VAL A 49 6.99 1.69 -10.91
C VAL A 49 8.25 1.73 -11.77
N ASN A 50 9.40 1.54 -11.14
CA ASN A 50 10.66 1.30 -11.83
C ASN A 50 10.80 -0.22 -12.07
N ILE A 51 11.20 -0.58 -13.28
CA ILE A 51 11.37 -1.98 -13.71
C ILE A 51 12.87 -2.25 -13.84
N PHE A 52 13.32 -3.30 -13.17
CA PHE A 52 14.69 -3.77 -13.20
C PHE A 52 14.76 -5.19 -13.76
N TYR A 53 15.77 -5.42 -14.59
CA TYR A 53 16.10 -6.72 -15.17
C TYR A 53 17.52 -7.09 -14.80
N ASN A 54 17.70 -8.21 -14.11
CA ASN A 54 19.01 -8.66 -13.60
C ASN A 54 19.76 -7.52 -12.87
N GLY A 55 19.03 -6.78 -12.03
CA GLY A 55 19.56 -5.63 -11.28
C GLY A 55 19.79 -4.34 -12.08
N LYS A 56 19.60 -4.33 -13.40
CA LYS A 56 19.69 -3.12 -14.23
C LYS A 56 18.34 -2.45 -14.40
N HIS A 57 18.27 -1.14 -14.15
CA HIS A 57 17.08 -0.34 -14.46
C HIS A 57 16.84 -0.30 -15.98
N VAL A 58 15.66 -0.73 -16.41
CA VAL A 58 15.31 -0.83 -17.84
C VAL A 58 14.13 0.05 -18.24
N SER A 59 13.24 0.39 -17.30
CA SER A 59 12.09 1.25 -17.58
C SER A 59 11.48 1.86 -16.31
N THR A 60 10.67 2.89 -16.48
CA THR A 60 9.89 3.52 -15.42
C THR A 60 8.50 3.84 -15.98
N SER A 61 7.46 3.57 -15.19
CA SER A 61 6.10 3.96 -15.52
C SER A 61 5.92 5.47 -15.46
N GLU A 62 4.94 6.00 -16.19
CA GLU A 62 4.46 7.35 -15.95
C GLU A 62 3.86 7.44 -14.53
N PRO A 63 4.06 8.56 -13.81
CA PRO A 63 3.47 8.76 -12.50
C PRO A 63 1.94 8.76 -12.57
N SER A 64 1.31 7.88 -11.80
CA SER A 64 -0.14 7.70 -11.74
C SER A 64 -0.70 8.17 -10.39
N MET A 65 -1.84 8.86 -10.40
CA MET A 65 -2.46 9.39 -9.18
C MET A 65 -3.36 8.34 -8.52
N PHE A 66 -3.57 8.46 -7.21
CA PHE A 66 -4.58 7.67 -6.51
C PHE A 66 -5.99 8.05 -6.97
N ASP A 67 -6.88 7.07 -7.02
CA ASP A 67 -8.31 7.35 -7.02
C ASP A 67 -8.68 8.01 -5.68
N ASN A 68 -9.32 9.18 -5.76
CA ASN A 68 -9.72 9.99 -4.61
C ASN A 68 -10.72 9.29 -3.67
N SER A 69 -11.25 8.15 -4.08
CA SER A 69 -12.28 7.41 -3.36
C SER A 69 -11.72 6.19 -2.60
N ASP A 70 -10.71 5.47 -3.11
CA ASP A 70 -10.45 4.10 -2.63
C ASP A 70 -8.98 3.62 -2.51
N PHE A 71 -8.00 4.51 -2.39
CA PHE A 71 -6.56 4.16 -2.22
C PHE A 71 -6.01 3.23 -3.31
N ARG A 72 -6.67 3.13 -4.48
CA ARG A 72 -6.16 2.38 -5.62
C ARG A 72 -5.41 3.30 -6.57
N VAL A 73 -4.39 2.76 -7.21
CA VAL A 73 -3.71 3.39 -8.35
C VAL A 73 -3.75 2.43 -9.52
N GLN A 74 -4.06 2.95 -10.70
CA GLN A 74 -4.06 2.17 -11.94
C GLN A 74 -2.91 2.62 -12.83
N ILE A 75 -2.02 1.68 -13.15
CA ILE A 75 -0.90 1.90 -14.07
C ILE A 75 -1.17 1.06 -15.31
N GLN A 76 -1.80 1.66 -16.32
CA GLN A 76 -2.25 0.96 -17.54
C GLN A 76 -1.20 1.10 -18.66
N GLN A 77 0.02 0.61 -18.42
CA GLN A 77 1.13 0.74 -19.35
C GLN A 77 1.74 -0.62 -19.70
N MET A 78 2.16 -0.76 -20.96
CA MET A 78 2.93 -1.89 -21.44
C MET A 78 4.39 -1.49 -21.57
N PHE A 79 5.28 -2.34 -21.07
CA PHE A 79 6.72 -2.11 -21.10
C PHE A 79 7.39 -3.18 -21.96
N ASN A 80 8.08 -2.75 -23.01
CA ASN A 80 8.88 -3.64 -23.84
C ASN A 80 10.27 -3.78 -23.23
N MET A 81 10.71 -5.02 -23.05
CA MET A 81 12.02 -5.33 -22.49
C MET A 81 12.72 -6.36 -23.37
N GLN A 82 13.97 -6.06 -23.76
CA GLN A 82 14.78 -6.99 -24.54
C GLN A 82 15.58 -7.91 -23.61
N ILE A 83 15.37 -9.22 -23.75
CA ILE A 83 16.06 -10.26 -22.98
C ILE A 83 17.27 -10.74 -23.78
N VAL A 84 18.47 -10.29 -23.39
CA VAL A 84 19.75 -10.65 -24.07
C VAL A 84 20.45 -11.81 -23.37
N HIS A 85 20.34 -11.88 -22.05
CA HIS A 85 20.94 -12.93 -21.21
C HIS A 85 19.84 -13.80 -20.59
N SER A 86 20.22 -14.91 -19.95
CA SER A 86 19.25 -15.66 -19.15
C SER A 86 18.67 -14.74 -18.07
N PRO A 87 17.34 -14.71 -17.90
CA PRO A 87 16.72 -13.93 -16.85
C PRO A 87 17.03 -14.56 -15.49
N GLU A 88 17.55 -13.75 -14.57
CA GLU A 88 17.79 -14.13 -13.17
C GLU A 88 16.68 -13.60 -12.28
N ASN A 89 16.28 -12.34 -12.50
CA ASN A 89 15.17 -11.72 -11.79
C ASN A 89 14.58 -10.54 -12.58
N ILE A 90 13.29 -10.33 -12.37
CA ILE A 90 12.60 -9.08 -12.70
C ILE A 90 12.15 -8.49 -11.37
N MET A 91 12.57 -7.25 -11.10
CA MET A 91 12.21 -6.55 -9.86
C MET A 91 11.41 -5.30 -10.21
N LEU A 92 10.31 -5.11 -9.50
CA LEU A 92 9.53 -3.89 -9.50
C LEU A 92 9.89 -3.09 -8.24
N GLU A 93 10.28 -1.83 -8.42
CA GLU A 93 10.45 -0.87 -7.33
C GLU A 93 9.31 0.14 -7.39
N ILE A 94 8.46 0.14 -6.36
CA ILE A 94 7.31 1.03 -6.23
C ILE A 94 7.78 2.32 -5.56
N CYS A 95 7.57 3.43 -6.24
CA CYS A 95 7.95 4.77 -5.78
C CYS A 95 6.71 5.64 -5.57
N GLU A 96 6.71 6.39 -4.48
CA GLU A 96 5.72 7.44 -4.20
C GLU A 96 6.38 8.81 -4.35
N THR A 97 5.77 9.66 -5.15
CA THR A 97 6.15 11.05 -5.34
C THR A 97 5.12 11.97 -4.69
N VAL A 98 5.60 12.79 -3.76
CA VAL A 98 4.82 13.86 -3.14
C VAL A 98 5.47 15.18 -3.52
N LYS A 99 4.71 16.04 -4.22
CA LYS A 99 5.24 17.26 -4.85
C LYS A 99 6.42 16.94 -5.78
N GLN A 100 7.65 17.25 -5.38
CA GLN A 100 8.88 17.03 -6.15
C GLN A 100 9.78 15.94 -5.54
N LYS A 101 9.41 15.38 -4.39
CA LYS A 101 10.22 14.38 -3.70
C LYS A 101 9.67 12.99 -4.00
N SER A 102 10.49 12.15 -4.61
CA SER A 102 10.21 10.74 -4.82
C SER A 102 10.88 9.90 -3.74
N THR A 103 10.16 8.88 -3.26
CA THR A 103 10.64 7.94 -2.23
C THR A 103 10.24 6.52 -2.62
N VAL A 104 11.17 5.57 -2.46
CA VAL A 104 10.86 4.15 -2.61
C VAL A 104 9.93 3.73 -1.47
N VAL A 105 8.86 3.00 -1.80
CA VAL A 105 7.90 2.44 -0.85
C VAL A 105 8.18 0.98 -0.63
N ALA A 106 8.38 0.21 -1.70
CA ALA A 106 8.63 -1.22 -1.62
C ALA A 106 9.39 -1.71 -2.85
N LYS A 107 9.99 -2.88 -2.72
CA LYS A 107 10.60 -3.64 -3.81
C LYS A 107 10.00 -5.03 -3.80
N MET A 108 9.71 -5.56 -4.98
CA MET A 108 9.19 -6.91 -5.13
C MET A 108 9.78 -7.57 -6.37
N TYR A 109 9.98 -8.88 -6.28
CA TYR A 109 10.39 -9.70 -7.41
C TYR A 109 9.15 -10.35 -8.01
N VAL A 110 9.06 -10.34 -9.34
CA VAL A 110 7.98 -10.99 -10.09
C VAL A 110 8.53 -12.21 -10.83
N PRO A 111 7.71 -13.24 -11.07
CA PRO A 111 8.15 -14.42 -11.80
C PRO A 111 8.63 -14.04 -13.21
N ILE A 112 9.63 -14.78 -13.69
CA ILE A 112 10.08 -14.68 -15.07
C ILE A 112 9.02 -15.34 -15.95
N PRO A 113 8.50 -14.65 -16.98
CA PRO A 113 7.54 -15.24 -17.92
C PRO A 113 8.06 -16.52 -18.59
N ASP A 114 7.20 -17.53 -18.73
CA ASP A 114 7.50 -18.71 -19.55
C ASP A 114 7.72 -18.26 -21.01
N ARG A 115 8.72 -18.85 -21.68
CA ARG A 115 9.05 -18.56 -23.09
C ARG A 115 7.91 -18.92 -24.05
N ASN A 116 7.02 -19.81 -23.66
CA ASN A 116 5.85 -20.21 -24.43
C ASN A 116 4.61 -19.34 -24.14
N MET A 117 4.69 -18.41 -23.18
CA MET A 117 3.61 -17.47 -22.88
C MET A 117 3.60 -16.33 -23.90
N LEU A 118 2.45 -16.13 -24.52
CA LEU A 118 2.15 -15.05 -25.45
C LEU A 118 1.19 -14.05 -24.78
N SER A 119 1.12 -12.83 -25.30
CA SER A 119 0.16 -11.85 -24.78
C SER A 119 -1.30 -12.30 -24.91
N SER A 120 -1.62 -13.18 -25.87
CA SER A 120 -2.97 -13.69 -26.12
C SER A 120 -3.43 -14.77 -25.12
N ASN A 121 -2.51 -15.44 -24.44
CA ASN A 121 -2.80 -16.49 -23.46
C ASN A 121 -2.28 -16.18 -22.06
N ALA A 122 -1.69 -15.01 -21.84
CA ALA A 122 -1.26 -14.55 -20.53
C ALA A 122 -2.47 -14.27 -19.62
N THR A 123 -2.38 -14.72 -18.37
CA THR A 123 -3.36 -14.41 -17.33
C THR A 123 -2.83 -13.32 -16.41
N MET A 124 -3.71 -12.43 -15.96
CA MET A 124 -3.37 -11.42 -14.95
C MET A 124 -3.07 -12.10 -13.62
N GLU A 125 -1.88 -11.83 -13.07
CA GLU A 125 -1.48 -12.36 -11.77
C GLU A 125 -1.63 -11.31 -10.66
N ARG A 126 -1.99 -11.76 -9.46
CA ARG A 126 -1.98 -10.93 -8.26
C ARG A 126 -0.69 -11.22 -7.48
N SER A 127 0.00 -10.15 -7.10
CA SER A 127 1.16 -10.23 -6.22
C SER A 127 0.94 -9.33 -5.02
N GLU A 128 1.52 -9.73 -3.89
CA GLU A 128 1.46 -8.98 -2.63
C GLU A 128 2.87 -8.56 -2.23
N PHE A 129 2.98 -7.40 -1.60
CA PHE A 129 4.24 -6.84 -1.13
C PHE A 129 4.00 -6.04 0.15
N SER A 130 5.07 -5.80 0.89
CA SER A 130 5.05 -4.97 2.10
C SER A 130 6.14 -3.90 2.04
N SER A 131 5.94 -2.82 2.77
CA SER A 131 6.95 -1.80 3.01
C SER A 131 7.57 -2.00 4.38
N ASP A 132 8.89 -1.83 4.50
CA ASP A 132 9.62 -1.79 5.76
C ASP A 132 9.74 -0.36 6.34
N ARG A 133 9.13 0.62 5.68
CA ARG A 133 9.14 2.01 6.13
C ARG A 133 8.31 2.19 7.40
N ALA A 134 8.97 2.66 8.45
CA ALA A 134 8.29 3.16 9.64
C ALA A 134 7.61 4.51 9.31
N ILE A 135 6.29 4.57 9.47
CA ILE A 135 5.50 5.79 9.29
C ILE A 135 4.86 6.17 10.61
N LYS A 136 5.07 7.41 11.04
CA LYS A 136 4.31 8.00 12.14
C LYS A 136 3.03 8.61 11.58
N ALA A 137 1.87 8.11 12.02
CA ALA A 137 0.61 8.72 11.63
C ALA A 137 0.37 10.02 12.41
N TYR A 138 -0.14 11.04 11.72
CA TYR A 138 -0.45 12.35 12.29
C TYR A 138 -1.96 12.62 12.36
N TYR A 139 -2.78 11.64 12.00
CA TYR A 139 -4.24 11.71 11.95
C TYR A 139 -4.85 10.60 12.83
N ALA A 140 -6.09 10.78 13.29
CA ALA A 140 -6.79 9.82 14.16
C ALA A 140 -7.56 8.72 13.40
N GLY A 141 -7.10 8.37 12.20
CA GLY A 141 -7.77 7.37 11.35
C GLY A 141 -7.55 5.94 11.83
N VAL A 142 -8.41 5.01 11.40
CA VAL A 142 -8.22 3.59 11.71
C VAL A 142 -6.84 3.14 11.23
N GLY A 143 -6.07 2.49 12.10
CA GLY A 143 -4.69 2.07 11.84
C GLY A 143 -3.61 3.11 12.18
N SER A 144 -3.97 4.29 12.69
CA SER A 144 -3.00 5.31 13.11
C SER A 144 -2.47 5.15 14.54
N SER A 145 -3.08 4.28 15.34
CA SER A 145 -2.60 3.94 16.68
C SER A 145 -1.32 3.13 16.58
N GLU A 146 -0.30 3.52 17.34
CA GLU A 146 0.86 2.67 17.59
C GLU A 146 0.35 1.35 18.18
N LEU A 147 0.55 0.23 17.46
CA LEU A 147 0.43 -1.09 18.06
C LEU A 147 1.48 -1.13 19.17
N ARG A 148 1.06 -0.88 20.41
CA ARG A 148 1.89 -1.21 21.56
C ARG A 148 2.02 -2.73 21.53
N CYS A 149 3.18 -3.22 21.11
CA CYS A 149 3.61 -4.55 21.50
C CYS A 149 3.73 -4.52 23.04
N SER A 150 2.64 -4.85 23.73
CA SER A 150 2.71 -5.28 25.12
C SER A 150 3.43 -6.62 25.10
N TYR A 151 4.76 -6.58 25.20
CA TYR A 151 5.46 -7.69 25.82
C TYR A 151 5.08 -7.64 27.30
N ASP A 152 4.03 -8.36 27.65
CA ASP A 152 3.87 -8.82 29.03
C ASP A 152 5.00 -9.83 29.27
N MET A 153 5.88 -9.46 30.20
CA MET A 153 6.93 -10.31 30.76
C MET A 153 6.39 -10.99 32.01
#